data_AF-A0A2V1B466-F1
#
_entry.id   AF-A0A2V1B466-F1
#
_cell.length_a   1.000
_cell.length_b   1.000
_cell.length_c   1.000
_cell.angle_alpha   90.00
_cell.angle_beta   90.00
_cell.angle_gamma   90.00
#
_symmetry.space_group_name_H-M   'P 1'
#
loop_
_entity.id
_entity.type
_entity.pdbx_description
1 polymer ?
#
loop_
_entity_poly.entity_id
_entity_poly.type
_entity_poly.pdbx_seq_one_letter_code
_entity_poly.pdbx_strand_id
1 'polypeptide(L)' 'VTSLAFSPDGKQIVSGSYDRTVRRWDAATGQLLLPALEGHTSGVTSVAFSPDGKQTPNLHVSNN' A
#
# COMPACT_ATOMS: atom_id res chain seq x y z
N VAL A 1 -10.74 -4.76 -2.10
CA VAL A 1 -9.91 -4.04 -1.12
C VAL A 1 -10.18 -4.62 0.25
N THR A 2 -9.13 -4.95 0.98
CA THR A 2 -9.18 -5.61 2.29
C THR A 2 -8.56 -4.76 3.40
N SER A 3 -7.55 -3.96 3.05
CA SER A 3 -6.85 -3.06 3.96
C SER A 3 -6.37 -1.81 3.24
N LEU A 4 -6.26 -0.72 4.00
CA LEU A 4 -5.83 0.60 3.54
C LEU A 4 -4.90 1.23 4.58
N ALA A 5 -3.87 1.96 4.13
CA ALA A 5 -3.02 2.76 5.01
C ALA A 5 -2.62 4.08 4.34
N PHE A 6 -2.42 5.11 5.16
CA PHE A 6 -1.92 6.42 4.74
C PHE A 6 -0.44 6.55 5.05
N SER A 7 0.30 7.22 4.17
CA SER A 7 1.68 7.59 4.47
C SER A 7 1.72 8.57 5.64
N PRO A 8 2.83 8.62 6.42
CA PRO A 8 2.96 9.56 7.53
C PRO A 8 2.82 11.02 7.12
N ASP A 9 3.19 11.36 5.87
CA ASP A 9 3.04 12.71 5.30
C ASP A 9 1.64 12.98 4.71
N GLY A 10 0.74 11.99 4.73
CA GLY A 10 -0.63 12.08 4.23
C GLY A 10 -0.77 12.18 2.71
N LYS A 11 0.33 12.12 1.95
CA LYS A 11 0.30 12.32 0.48
C LYS A 11 -0.04 11.07 -0.30
N GLN A 12 0.03 9.90 0.34
CA GLN A 12 -0.06 8.63 -0.36
C GLN A 12 -0.95 7.66 0.39
N ILE A 13 -1.65 6.85 -0.38
CA ILE A 13 -2.49 5.77 0.13
C ILE A 13 -1.97 4.46 -0.45
N VAL A 14 -1.93 3.42 0.37
CA VAL A 14 -1.68 2.05 -0.08
C VAL A 14 -2.89 1.18 0.24
N SER A 15 -3.24 0.31 -0.70
CA SER A 15 -4.38 -0.61 -0.57
C SER A 15 -3.97 -2.03 -0.88
N GLY A 16 -4.36 -2.97 -0.02
CA GLY A 16 -4.28 -4.41 -0.27
C GLY A 16 -5.61 -4.97 -0.78
N SER A 17 -5.54 -6.08 -1.54
CA SER A 17 -6.72 -6.74 -2.09
C SER A 17 -6.56 -8.27 -2.18
N TYR A 18 -7.69 -8.97 -2.17
CA TYR A 18 -7.75 -10.43 -2.39
C TYR A 18 -7.37 -10.83 -3.82
N ASP A 19 -7.36 -9.89 -4.76
CA ASP A 19 -6.77 -10.09 -6.10
C ASP A 19 -5.25 -10.29 -6.07
N ARG A 20 -4.65 -10.26 -4.86
CA ARG A 20 -3.22 -10.46 -4.59
C ARG A 20 -2.34 -9.29 -5.04
N THR A 21 -2.95 -8.11 -5.20
CA THR A 21 -2.23 -6.89 -5.56
C THR A 21 -2.17 -5.92 -4.39
N VAL A 22 -1.11 -5.11 -4.40
CA VAL A 22 -1.01 -3.89 -3.62
C VAL A 22 -0.91 -2.71 -4.56
N ARG A 23 -1.71 -1.66 -4.31
CA ARG A 23 -1.75 -0.45 -5.15
C ARG A 23 -1.42 0.77 -4.32
N ARG A 24 -0.73 1.73 -4.93
CA ARG A 24 -0.35 3.00 -4.31
C ARG A 24 -0.97 4.17 -5.07
N TRP A 25 -1.55 5.09 -4.34
CA TRP A 25 -2.32 6.21 -4.87
C TRP A 25 -1.80 7.53 -4.32
N ASP A 26 -1.93 8.59 -5.09
CA ASP A 26 -1.78 9.96 -4.64
C ASP A 26 -3.05 10.36 -3.90
N ALA A 27 -2.92 10.78 -2.65
CA ALA A 27 -4.06 11.07 -1.79
C ALA A 27 -4.83 12.32 -2.23
N ALA A 28 -4.17 13.27 -2.91
CA ALA A 28 -4.78 14.52 -3.32
C ALA A 28 -5.56 14.37 -4.63
N THR A 29 -5.03 13.59 -5.57
CA THR A 29 -5.57 13.46 -6.93
C THR A 29 -6.33 12.15 -7.14
N GLY A 30 -6.16 11.16 -6.26
CA GLY A 30 -6.70 9.81 -6.43
C GLY A 30 -6.05 9.03 -7.58
N GLN A 31 -4.95 9.52 -8.16
CA GLN A 31 -4.28 8.84 -9.25
C GLN A 31 -3.40 7.71 -8.74
N LEU A 32 -3.30 6.65 -9.54
CA LEU A 32 -2.41 5.54 -9.27
C LEU A 32 -0.95 6.00 -9.47
N LEU A 33 -0.15 5.95 -8.41
CA LEU A 33 1.25 6.40 -8.43
C LEU A 33 2.20 5.37 -9.04
N LEU A 34 1.90 4.09 -8.88
CA LEU A 34 2.73 2.98 -9.38
C LEU A 34 1.84 1.86 -9.92
N PRO A 35 2.33 1.06 -10.88
CA PRO A 35 1.69 -0.19 -11.25
C PRO A 35 1.40 -1.05 -10.02
N ALA A 36 0.35 -1.87 -10.10
CA ALA A 36 0.04 -2.81 -9.05
C ALA A 36 1.28 -3.65 -8.71
N LEU A 37 1.63 -3.68 -7.43
CA LEU A 37 2.64 -4.59 -6.93
C LEU A 37 2.04 -5.99 -6.93
N GLU A 38 2.56 -6.80 -7.85
CA GLU A 38 2.18 -8.18 -8.09
C GLU A 38 3.28 -9.11 -7.56
N GLY A 39 2.93 -10.36 -7.26
CA GLY A 39 3.87 -11.35 -6.73
C GLY A 39 3.42 -11.99 -5.41
N HIS A 40 2.35 -11.50 -4.79
CA HIS A 40 1.76 -12.17 -3.64
C HIS A 40 1.07 -13.47 -4.07
N THR A 41 1.39 -14.58 -3.40
CA THR A 41 0.83 -15.90 -3.69
C THR A 41 -0.60 -16.07 -3.16
N SER A 42 -0.96 -15.28 -2.14
CA SER A 42 -2.29 -15.23 -1.50
C SER A 42 -2.80 -13.79 -1.43
N GLY A 43 -4.08 -13.63 -1.09
CA GLY A 43 -4.71 -12.33 -0.93
C GLY A 43 -3.99 -11.49 0.13
N VAL A 44 -3.85 -10.19 -0.14
CA VAL A 44 -3.28 -9.26 0.83
C VAL A 44 -4.37 -8.91 1.81
N THR A 45 -4.13 -9.08 3.10
CA THR A 45 -5.13 -8.85 4.16
C THR A 45 -4.79 -7.64 5.02
N SER A 46 -3.51 -7.23 5.05
CA SER A 46 -3.08 -6.04 5.78
C SER A 46 -1.94 -5.30 5.06
N VAL A 47 -1.97 -3.97 5.15
CA VAL A 47 -0.93 -3.07 4.64
C VAL A 47 -0.67 -1.96 5.66
N ALA A 48 0.59 -1.59 5.85
CA ALA A 48 0.97 -0.50 6.75
C ALA A 48 2.20 0.25 6.22
N PHE A 49 2.18 1.58 6.35
CA PHE A 49 3.40 2.38 6.17
C PHE A 49 4.29 2.25 7.39
N SER A 50 5.59 2.13 7.17
CA SER A 50 6.57 2.27 8.23
C SER A 50 6.59 3.71 8.76
N PRO A 51 6.65 3.91 10.10
CA PRO A 51 6.68 5.24 10.71
C PRO A 51 8.09 5.85 10.73
N ASP A 52 9.11 5.14 10.22
CA ASP A 52 10.48 5.62 10.19
C ASP A 52 10.60 6.75 9.18
N GLY A 53 10.75 7.98 9.65
CA GLY A 53 10.86 9.20 8.85
C GLY A 53 12.11 9.28 7.94
N LYS A 54 12.65 8.15 7.46
CA LYS A 54 13.65 8.09 6.39
C LYS A 54 12.93 7.88 5.07
N GLN A 55 13.33 8.66 4.07
CA GLN A 55 12.66 8.88 2.79
C GLN A 55 12.48 7.64 1.88
N THR A 56 12.70 6.42 2.38
CA THR A 56 12.36 5.16 1.72
C THR A 56 11.05 4.64 2.32
N PRO A 57 9.89 4.83 1.66
CA PRO A 57 8.62 4.32 2.16
C PRO A 57 8.63 2.80 2.06
N ASN A 58 9.06 2.12 3.12
CA ASN A 58 8.98 0.67 3.20
C ASN A 58 7.56 0.28 3.59
N LEU A 59 6.85 -0.31 2.65
CA LEU A 59 5.50 -0.82 2.83
C LEU A 59 5.57 -2.21 3.45
N HIS A 60 5.12 -2.36 4.69
CA HIS A 60 4.94 -3.68 5.30
C HIS A 60 3.60 -4.26 4.82
N VAL A 61 3.67 -5.38 4.10
CA VAL A 61 2.52 -6.15 3.63
C VAL A 61 2.54 -7.50 4.34
N SER A 62 1.45 -7.87 5.01
CA SER A 62 1.30 -9.21 5.58
C SER A 62 0.15 -9.98 4.95
N ASN A 63 0.35 -11.29 4.83
CA ASN A 63 -0.61 -12.25 4.32
C ASN A 63 -0.91 -13.25 5.45
N ASN A 64 -2.15 -13.73 5.53
CA ASN A 64 -2.53 -14.85 6.40
C ASN A 64 -2.58 -16.14 5.57
#